data_AF-A0A3D0FPH3-F1
#
_entry.id   AF-A0A3D0FPH3-F1
#
_cell.length_a   1.000
_cell.length_b   1.000
_cell.length_c   1.000
_cell.angle_alpha   90.00
_cell.angle_beta   90.00
_cell.angle_gamma   90.00
#
_symmetry.space_group_name_H-M   'P 1'
#
loop_
_entity.id
_entity.type
_entity.pdbx_description
1 polymer ?
#
loop_
_entity_poly.entity_id
_entity_poly.type
_entity_poly.pdbx_seq_one_letter_code
_entity_poly.pdbx_strand_id
1 'polypeptide(L)'
;MLKKIFLNDKIVISIISLNAVVIFIQESGITNHILYLIDFLCTVFFIIEMIVKHREYGFRGYWSDGWNRFDGIVVIISLPSLLMPLIELTTFNFSVILSLRLLRALRFMRVLHLFPNITSLLAGFKRALRQSGAVLVCYTILIVILGIINCSIFKELSPEYFKTPLRAIYSVFRICTVEGWYEIPDSIAIATNPIIGSISRAYFCIILIFGGIIGMSFINSIFVDAMVEDNNDDIKEHLRKIEEKIDAIASQRNME
;
A
#
# COMPACT_ATOMS: atom_id res chain seq x y z
N MET A 1 23.90 28.95 8.26
CA MET A 1 24.02 28.53 6.84
C MET A 1 23.57 27.08 6.63
N LEU A 2 24.09 26.09 7.37
CA LEU A 2 23.67 24.67 7.21
C LEU A 2 22.16 24.45 7.32
N LYS A 3 21.47 25.10 8.28
CA LYS A 3 20.01 24.95 8.46
C LYS A 3 19.21 25.26 7.18
N LYS A 4 19.56 26.32 6.45
CA LYS A 4 18.86 26.74 5.21
C LYS A 4 19.10 25.79 4.03
N ILE A 5 20.16 24.98 4.06
CA ILE A 5 20.50 24.04 2.98
C ILE A 5 19.79 22.70 3.22
N PHE A 6 19.82 22.19 4.45
CA PHE A 6 19.25 20.89 4.80
C PHE A 6 17.73 20.91 5.07
N LEU A 7 17.14 22.06 5.39
CA LEU A 7 15.68 22.24 5.54
C LEU A 7 15.01 22.80 4.29
N ASN A 8 15.71 22.88 3.16
CA ASN A 8 15.11 23.34 1.92
C ASN A 8 14.56 22.15 1.14
N ASP A 9 13.23 22.05 1.13
CA ASP A 9 12.49 20.99 0.47
C ASP A 9 12.93 20.79 -1.00
N LYS A 10 13.27 21.87 -1.72
CA LYS A 10 13.72 21.77 -3.12
C LYS A 10 15.07 21.06 -3.26
N ILE A 11 15.98 21.28 -2.31
CA ILE A 11 17.30 20.62 -2.30
C ILE A 11 17.13 19.15 -1.93
N VAL A 12 16.33 18.87 -0.88
CA VAL A 12 16.03 17.50 -0.45
C VAL A 12 15.37 16.71 -1.60
N ILE A 13 14.41 17.30 -2.30
CA ILE A 13 13.79 16.71 -3.52
C ILE A 13 14.85 16.41 -4.57
N SER A 14 15.70 17.38 -4.91
CA SER A 14 16.72 17.18 -5.93
C SER A 14 17.67 16.03 -5.58
N ILE A 15 18.02 15.86 -4.31
CA ILE A 15 18.88 14.77 -3.84
C ILE A 15 18.13 13.43 -3.84
N ILE A 16 16.85 13.40 -3.46
CA ILE A 16 16.01 12.19 -3.57
C ILE A 16 15.87 11.77 -5.03
N SER A 17 15.56 12.69 -5.93
CA SER A 17 15.45 12.44 -7.38
C SER A 17 16.77 12.01 -8.00
N LEU A 18 17.90 12.56 -7.57
CA LEU A 18 19.22 12.11 -8.00
C LEU A 18 19.50 10.68 -7.50
N ASN A 19 19.27 10.40 -6.21
CA ASN A 19 19.48 9.07 -5.65
C ASN A 19 18.59 8.02 -6.34
N ALA A 20 17.36 8.42 -6.67
CA ALA A 20 16.41 7.65 -7.44
C ALA A 20 16.94 7.21 -8.82
N VAL A 21 17.46 8.17 -9.59
CA VAL A 21 18.06 7.89 -10.91
C VAL A 21 19.29 7.01 -10.78
N VAL A 22 20.13 7.24 -9.77
CA VAL A 22 21.32 6.41 -9.53
C VAL A 22 20.96 4.97 -9.23
N ILE A 23 19.95 4.73 -8.38
CA ILE A 23 19.46 3.38 -8.07
C ILE A 23 18.91 2.71 -9.34
N PHE A 24 18.12 3.43 -10.14
CA PHE A 24 17.59 2.89 -11.40
C PHE A 24 18.71 2.45 -12.36
N ILE A 25 19.75 3.29 -12.53
CA ILE A 25 20.89 2.96 -13.40
C ILE A 25 21.66 1.75 -12.86
N GLN A 26 21.90 1.68 -11.55
CA GLN A 26 22.58 0.54 -10.92
C GLN A 26 21.81 -0.78 -11.12
N GLU A 27 20.49 -0.78 -10.93
CA GLU A 27 19.65 -1.98 -11.11
C GLU A 27 19.46 -2.35 -12.59
N SER A 28 19.64 -1.41 -13.53
CA SER A 28 19.66 -1.68 -14.97
C SER A 28 20.91 -2.44 -15.46
N GLY A 29 21.87 -2.68 -14.56
CA GLY A 29 23.10 -3.44 -14.84
C GLY A 29 24.34 -2.57 -15.08
N ILE A 30 24.21 -1.24 -15.09
CA ILE A 30 25.35 -0.32 -15.21
C ILE A 30 25.89 -0.02 -13.82
N THR A 31 26.96 -0.71 -13.43
CA THR A 31 27.65 -0.49 -12.16
C THR A 31 28.98 0.23 -12.41
N ASN A 32 29.13 1.42 -11.84
CA ASN A 32 30.36 2.21 -11.94
C ASN A 32 30.70 2.76 -10.55
N HIS A 33 31.99 2.86 -10.23
CA HIS A 33 32.47 3.45 -8.97
C HIS A 33 31.89 4.84 -8.72
N ILE A 34 31.69 5.63 -9.78
CA ILE A 34 31.07 6.96 -9.68
C ILE A 34 29.63 6.87 -9.16
N LEU A 35 28.83 5.90 -9.62
CA LEU A 35 27.45 5.73 -9.17
C LEU A 35 27.38 5.29 -7.70
N TYR A 36 28.28 4.41 -7.28
CA TYR A 36 28.39 4.03 -5.87
C TYR A 36 28.80 5.22 -5.00
N LEU A 37 29.71 6.06 -5.47
CA LEU A 37 30.11 7.28 -4.77
C LEU A 37 28.93 8.26 -4.64
N ILE A 38 28.13 8.45 -5.69
CA ILE A 38 26.96 9.33 -5.63
C ILE A 38 25.91 8.77 -4.65
N ASP A 39 25.61 7.47 -4.69
CA ASP A 39 24.67 6.84 -3.74
C ASP A 39 25.17 6.95 -2.28
N PHE A 40 26.48 6.77 -2.07
CA PHE A 40 27.12 7.00 -0.78
C PHE A 40 26.93 8.44 -0.30
N LEU A 41 27.24 9.43 -1.15
CA LEU A 41 27.08 10.85 -0.83
C LEU A 41 25.62 11.23 -0.55
N CYS A 42 24.66 10.72 -1.32
CA CYS A 42 23.24 10.91 -1.06
C CYS A 42 22.85 10.35 0.31
N THR A 43 23.35 9.16 0.67
CA THR A 43 23.02 8.59 1.98
C THR A 43 23.64 9.36 3.13
N VAL A 44 24.89 9.80 2.99
CA VAL A 44 25.54 10.68 3.96
C VAL A 44 24.77 11.99 4.12
N PHE A 45 24.29 12.58 3.03
CA PHE A 45 23.42 13.75 3.07
C PHE A 45 22.18 13.50 3.94
N PHE A 46 21.49 12.37 3.76
CA PHE A 46 20.29 12.04 4.55
C PHE A 46 20.59 11.75 6.03
N ILE A 47 21.76 11.19 6.34
CA ILE A 47 22.21 11.02 7.73
C ILE A 47 22.41 12.39 8.38
N ILE A 48 23.08 13.31 7.68
CA ILE A 48 23.30 14.67 8.17
C ILE A 48 21.97 15.41 8.33
N GLU A 49 21.06 15.29 7.35
CA GLU A 49 19.71 15.85 7.43
C GLU A 49 18.97 15.35 8.67
N MET A 50 19.00 14.03 8.92
CA MET A 50 18.39 13.42 10.10
C MET A 50 18.98 14.00 11.39
N ILE A 51 20.30 14.14 11.49
CA ILE A 51 20.99 14.71 12.67
C ILE A 51 20.59 16.18 12.87
N VAL A 52 20.52 16.97 11.80
CA VAL A 52 20.09 18.37 11.85
C VAL A 52 18.65 18.45 12.33
N LYS A 53 17.73 17.66 11.78
CA LYS A 53 16.32 17.62 12.22
C LYS A 53 16.19 17.20 13.70
N HIS A 54 17.00 16.25 14.17
CA HIS A 54 17.04 15.87 15.60
C HIS A 54 17.51 17.01 16.51
N ARG A 55 18.42 17.87 16.04
CA ARG A 55 18.88 19.05 16.80
C ARG A 55 17.85 20.17 16.83
N GLU A 56 17.08 20.37 15.76
CA GLU A 56 16.06 21.41 15.70
C GLU A 56 14.77 21.02 16.45
N TYR A 57 14.24 19.83 16.21
CA TYR A 57 12.97 19.38 16.79
C TYR A 57 13.14 18.65 18.14
N GLY A 58 14.38 18.35 18.53
CA GLY A 58 14.69 17.45 19.63
C GLY A 58 14.40 15.99 19.28
N PHE A 59 15.01 15.05 20.01
CA PHE A 59 14.84 13.61 19.74
C PHE A 59 13.35 13.21 19.81
N ARG A 60 12.65 13.56 20.90
CA ARG A 60 11.23 13.22 21.04
C ARG A 60 10.34 13.90 20.00
N GLY A 61 10.63 15.16 19.63
CA GLY A 61 9.85 15.89 18.62
C GLY A 61 10.02 15.34 17.21
N TYR A 62 11.23 14.93 16.83
CA TYR A 62 11.49 14.28 15.56
C TYR A 62 10.70 12.97 15.42
N TRP A 63 10.74 12.11 16.45
CA TRP A 63 10.10 10.81 16.41
C TRP A 63 8.58 10.86 16.61
N SER A 64 8.02 11.97 17.10
CA SER A 64 6.57 12.15 17.19
C SER A 64 5.91 12.43 15.85
N ASP A 65 6.60 13.10 14.92
CA ASP A 65 6.09 13.34 13.58
C ASP A 65 6.17 12.08 12.71
N GLY A 66 5.05 11.71 12.07
CA GLY A 66 4.92 10.45 11.34
C GLY A 66 5.85 10.35 10.14
N TRP A 67 6.14 11.47 9.48
CA TRP A 67 6.97 11.50 8.29
C TRP A 67 8.46 11.54 8.61
N ASN A 68 8.86 12.36 9.58
CA ASN A 68 10.22 12.34 10.11
C ASN A 68 10.57 10.95 10.66
N ARG A 69 9.62 10.28 11.32
CA ARG A 69 9.78 8.88 11.76
C ARG A 69 10.01 7.95 10.56
N PHE A 70 9.20 8.04 9.51
CA PHE A 70 9.40 7.24 8.30
C PHE A 70 10.77 7.48 7.67
N ASP A 71 11.15 8.75 7.46
CA ASP A 71 12.44 9.13 6.90
C ASP A 71 13.61 8.59 7.72
N GLY A 72 13.52 8.71 9.05
CA GLY A 72 14.52 8.23 10.00
C GLY A 72 14.66 6.70 9.96
N ILE A 73 13.55 5.96 9.92
CA ILE A 73 13.57 4.50 9.76
C ILE A 73 14.26 4.10 8.46
N VAL A 74 13.95 4.78 7.35
CA VAL A 74 14.58 4.50 6.05
C VAL A 74 16.08 4.81 6.07
N VAL A 75 16.53 5.89 6.76
CA VAL A 75 17.97 6.15 6.95
C VAL A 75 18.62 5.00 7.71
N ILE A 76 18.05 4.62 8.86
CA ILE A 76 18.60 3.58 9.75
C ILE A 76 18.71 2.23 9.04
N ILE A 77 17.65 1.80 8.35
CA ILE A 77 17.64 0.54 7.59
C ILE A 77 18.71 0.52 6.49
N SER A 78 19.11 1.69 5.99
CA SER A 78 20.12 1.80 4.93
C SER A 78 21.57 1.90 5.44
N LEU A 79 21.81 2.02 6.75
CA LEU A 79 23.15 2.07 7.33
C LEU A 79 23.92 0.74 7.20
N PRO A 80 23.33 -0.44 7.47
CA PRO A 80 24.06 -1.71 7.36
C PRO A 80 24.58 -1.99 5.95
N SER A 81 23.85 -1.60 4.90
CA SER A 81 24.32 -1.80 3.52
C SER A 81 25.52 -0.91 3.15
N LEU A 82 25.72 0.20 3.85
CA LEU A 82 26.85 1.11 3.67
C LEU A 82 28.10 0.70 4.43
N LEU A 83 27.93 0.06 5.58
CA LEU A 83 29.03 -0.39 6.43
C LEU A 83 29.58 -1.75 6.00
N MET A 84 28.84 -2.50 5.18
CA MET A 84 29.23 -3.84 4.72
C MET A 84 30.60 -3.89 4.00
N PRO A 85 30.98 -2.94 3.12
CA PRO A 85 32.31 -2.97 2.49
C PRO A 85 33.46 -2.69 3.48
N LEU A 86 33.14 -2.14 4.67
CA LEU A 86 34.12 -1.73 5.69
C LEU A 86 34.27 -2.77 6.81
N ILE A 87 33.28 -3.65 6.99
CA ILE A 87 33.31 -4.66 8.02
C ILE A 87 33.41 -6.03 7.34
N GLU A 88 34.56 -6.71 7.52
CA GLU A 88 34.74 -8.12 7.16
C GLU A 88 33.86 -9.00 8.08
N LEU A 89 32.54 -8.94 7.91
CA LEU A 89 31.60 -9.73 8.70
C LEU A 89 31.60 -11.17 8.19
N THR A 90 32.51 -11.98 8.71
CA THR A 90 32.62 -13.42 8.41
C THR A 90 31.50 -14.27 9.02
N THR A 91 30.56 -13.69 9.78
CA THR A 91 29.64 -14.46 10.65
C THR A 91 28.14 -14.14 10.51
N PHE A 92 27.73 -13.11 9.78
CA PHE A 92 26.29 -12.83 9.57
C PHE A 92 25.78 -13.47 8.27
N ASN A 93 24.54 -13.97 8.30
CA ASN A 93 23.84 -14.48 7.11
C ASN A 93 23.80 -13.40 6.00
N PHE A 94 24.76 -13.46 5.08
CA PHE A 94 24.92 -12.52 3.99
C PHE A 94 23.62 -12.31 3.21
N SER A 95 22.77 -13.33 3.08
CA SER A 95 21.48 -13.29 2.37
C SER A 95 20.49 -12.25 2.90
N VAL A 96 20.40 -12.06 4.22
CA VAL A 96 19.47 -11.07 4.81
C VAL A 96 19.97 -9.66 4.51
N ILE A 97 21.27 -9.43 4.69
CA ILE A 97 21.92 -8.14 4.45
C ILE A 97 21.88 -7.78 2.96
N LEU A 98 22.06 -8.78 2.08
CA LEU A 98 21.88 -8.64 0.63
C LEU A 98 20.45 -8.28 0.25
N SER A 99 19.45 -8.64 1.05
CA SER A 99 18.06 -8.27 0.81
C SER A 99 17.76 -6.86 1.33
N LEU A 100 18.44 -6.40 2.39
CA LEU A 100 18.29 -5.02 2.89
C LEU A 100 18.70 -3.97 1.86
N ARG A 101 19.59 -4.29 0.91
CA ARG A 101 19.91 -3.39 -0.21
C ARG A 101 18.69 -3.06 -1.07
N LEU A 102 17.68 -3.94 -1.15
CA LEU A 102 16.45 -3.67 -1.89
C LEU A 102 15.58 -2.61 -1.20
N LEU A 103 15.72 -2.47 0.12
CA LEU A 103 15.00 -1.47 0.91
C LEU A 103 15.47 -0.04 0.64
N ARG A 104 16.56 0.17 -0.11
CA ARG A 104 16.90 1.50 -0.63
C ARG A 104 15.83 2.06 -1.55
N ALA A 105 14.99 1.21 -2.16
CA ALA A 105 13.80 1.65 -2.88
C ALA A 105 12.76 2.35 -1.96
N LEU A 106 12.77 2.11 -0.65
CA LEU A 106 11.90 2.85 0.26
C LEU A 106 12.26 4.34 0.34
N ARG A 107 13.48 4.74 -0.08
CA ARG A 107 13.89 6.15 -0.16
C ARG A 107 13.06 6.93 -1.19
N PHE A 108 12.54 6.28 -2.23
CA PHE A 108 11.63 6.92 -3.19
C PHE A 108 10.34 7.40 -2.52
N MET A 109 9.87 6.69 -1.49
CA MET A 109 8.65 7.05 -0.76
C MET A 109 8.78 8.35 0.02
N ARG A 110 9.99 8.87 0.23
CA ARG A 110 10.19 10.20 0.85
C ARG A 110 9.62 11.33 -0.01
N VAL A 111 9.52 11.13 -1.33
CA VAL A 111 8.84 12.07 -2.22
C VAL A 111 7.37 12.25 -1.82
N LEU A 112 6.74 11.22 -1.23
CA LEU A 112 5.34 11.30 -0.81
C LEU A 112 5.10 12.40 0.23
N HIS A 113 6.02 12.62 1.17
CA HIS A 113 5.94 13.66 2.20
C HIS A 113 5.76 15.07 1.61
N LEU A 114 6.23 15.27 0.39
CA LEU A 114 6.37 16.58 -0.25
C LEU A 114 5.12 16.95 -1.06
N PHE A 115 4.23 15.99 -1.33
CA PHE A 115 2.97 16.29 -1.97
C PHE A 115 2.05 17.04 -0.99
N PRO A 116 1.64 18.29 -1.33
CA PRO A 116 0.68 18.99 -0.50
C PRO A 116 -0.58 18.13 -0.39
N ASN A 117 -1.09 17.97 0.83
CA ASN A 117 -2.27 17.18 1.17
C ASN A 117 -2.11 15.65 1.17
N ILE A 118 -0.88 15.10 1.05
CA ILE A 118 -0.68 13.65 1.17
C ILE A 118 -1.21 13.08 2.51
N THR A 119 -1.10 13.86 3.59
CA THR A 119 -1.61 13.50 4.91
C THR A 119 -3.13 13.40 4.92
N SER A 120 -3.81 14.31 4.23
CA SER A 120 -5.25 14.29 4.04
C SER A 120 -5.68 13.09 3.18
N LEU A 121 -4.95 12.79 2.10
CA LEU A 121 -5.21 11.62 1.26
C LEU A 121 -5.05 10.31 2.04
N LEU A 122 -3.96 10.16 2.80
CA LEU A 122 -3.73 8.98 3.64
C LEU A 122 -4.75 8.87 4.77
N ALA A 123 -5.16 10.00 5.36
CA ALA A 123 -6.20 10.03 6.38
C ALA A 123 -7.57 9.63 5.82
N GLY A 124 -7.92 10.10 4.62
CA GLY A 124 -9.14 9.71 3.90
C GLY A 124 -9.12 8.22 3.54
N PHE A 125 -8.01 7.73 3.00
CA PHE A 125 -7.81 6.30 2.72
C PHE A 125 -7.95 5.43 3.97
N LYS A 126 -7.29 5.81 5.08
CA LYS A 126 -7.37 5.07 6.35
C LYS A 126 -8.79 5.06 6.92
N ARG A 127 -9.54 6.16 6.76
CA ARG A 127 -10.96 6.23 7.16
C ARG A 127 -11.82 5.33 6.30
N ALA A 128 -11.70 5.42 4.97
CA ALA A 128 -12.42 4.57 4.03
C ALA A 128 -12.15 3.07 4.31
N LEU A 129 -10.90 2.71 4.60
CA LEU A 129 -10.51 1.36 4.99
C LEU A 129 -11.12 0.94 6.34
N ARG A 130 -11.26 1.86 7.30
CA ARG A 130 -11.91 1.60 8.59
C ARG A 130 -13.41 1.39 8.44
N GLN A 131 -14.10 2.23 7.67
CA GLN A 131 -15.54 2.11 7.40
C GLN A 131 -15.85 0.85 6.58
N SER A 132 -15.06 0.58 5.54
CA SER A 132 -15.23 -0.59 4.66
C SER A 132 -14.61 -1.87 5.22
N GLY A 133 -13.92 -1.80 6.35
CA GLY A 133 -13.11 -2.90 6.88
C GLY A 133 -13.90 -4.17 7.19
N ALA A 134 -15.10 -4.02 7.77
CA ALA A 134 -15.97 -5.17 8.06
C ALA A 134 -16.39 -5.93 6.79
N VAL A 135 -16.67 -5.19 5.71
CA VAL A 135 -17.09 -5.75 4.42
C VAL A 135 -15.91 -6.43 3.73
N LEU A 136 -14.72 -5.81 3.74
CA LEU A 136 -13.50 -6.42 3.21
C LEU A 136 -13.15 -7.72 3.95
N VAL A 137 -13.30 -7.76 5.27
CA VAL A 137 -13.10 -8.97 6.07
C VAL A 137 -14.14 -10.03 5.72
N CYS A 138 -15.42 -9.66 5.62
CA CYS A 138 -16.49 -10.58 5.22
C CYS A 138 -16.22 -11.18 3.83
N TYR A 139 -15.81 -10.36 2.86
CA TYR A 139 -15.46 -10.82 1.52
C TYR A 139 -14.22 -11.73 1.51
N THR A 140 -13.21 -11.41 2.32
CA THR A 140 -12.04 -12.28 2.50
C THR A 140 -12.45 -13.64 3.08
N ILE A 141 -13.34 -13.66 4.07
CA ILE A 141 -13.90 -14.90 4.63
C ILE A 141 -14.66 -15.69 3.56
N LEU A 142 -15.46 -15.03 2.72
CA LEU A 142 -16.15 -15.68 1.59
C LEU A 142 -15.15 -16.37 0.65
N ILE A 143 -14.07 -15.68 0.25
CA ILE A 143 -13.01 -16.27 -0.59
C ILE A 143 -12.35 -17.47 0.10
N VAL A 144 -12.11 -17.39 1.41
CA VAL A 144 -11.55 -18.49 2.19
C VAL A 144 -12.48 -19.71 2.20
N ILE A 145 -13.77 -19.51 2.46
CA ILE A 145 -14.79 -20.57 2.47
C ILE A 145 -14.87 -21.22 1.08
N LEU A 146 -14.99 -20.43 0.03
CA LEU A 146 -15.01 -20.93 -1.35
C LEU A 146 -13.71 -21.65 -1.71
N GLY A 147 -12.56 -21.15 -1.26
CA GLY A 147 -11.26 -21.81 -1.43
C GLY A 147 -11.22 -23.19 -0.77
N ILE A 148 -11.70 -23.33 0.46
CA ILE A 148 -11.73 -24.62 1.17
C ILE A 148 -12.70 -25.58 0.49
N ILE A 149 -13.89 -25.11 0.08
CA ILE A 149 -14.87 -25.93 -0.66
C ILE A 149 -14.26 -26.46 -1.97
N ASN A 150 -13.66 -25.58 -2.77
CA ASN A 150 -13.03 -25.97 -4.03
C ASN A 150 -11.80 -26.86 -3.83
N CYS A 151 -11.03 -26.64 -2.76
CA CYS A 151 -9.94 -27.53 -2.36
C CYS A 151 -10.45 -28.94 -2.09
N SER A 152 -11.62 -29.09 -1.47
CA SER A 152 -12.20 -30.41 -1.18
C SER A 152 -12.72 -31.10 -2.44
N ILE A 153 -13.39 -30.35 -3.32
CA ILE A 153 -14.06 -30.90 -4.51
C ILE A 153 -13.06 -31.21 -5.64
N PHE A 154 -12.14 -30.29 -5.92
CA PHE A 154 -11.30 -30.32 -7.12
C PHE A 154 -9.85 -30.72 -6.84
N LYS A 155 -9.53 -31.19 -5.62
CA LYS A 155 -8.17 -31.56 -5.21
C LYS A 155 -7.47 -32.50 -6.19
N GLU A 156 -8.19 -33.55 -6.57
CA GLU A 156 -7.68 -34.63 -7.43
C GLU A 156 -7.85 -34.31 -8.92
N LEU A 157 -8.90 -33.55 -9.28
CA LEU A 157 -9.18 -33.18 -10.67
C LEU A 157 -8.21 -32.11 -11.20
N SER A 158 -7.84 -31.15 -10.35
CA SER A 158 -6.98 -30.05 -10.74
C SER A 158 -6.02 -29.66 -9.61
N PRO A 159 -5.02 -30.51 -9.32
CA PRO A 159 -4.06 -30.29 -8.24
C PRO A 159 -3.18 -29.06 -8.46
N GLU A 160 -3.05 -28.57 -9.70
CA GLU A 160 -2.35 -27.32 -9.98
C GLU A 160 -2.96 -26.13 -9.24
N TYR A 161 -4.29 -26.09 -9.12
CA TYR A 161 -5.06 -24.99 -8.51
C TYR A 161 -5.58 -25.32 -7.11
N PHE A 162 -5.95 -26.58 -6.84
CA PHE A 162 -6.75 -26.93 -5.65
C PHE A 162 -6.08 -27.93 -4.69
N LYS A 163 -4.79 -28.25 -4.86
CA LYS A 163 -4.09 -29.25 -4.03
C LYS A 163 -4.01 -28.91 -2.54
N THR A 164 -3.83 -27.63 -2.20
CA THR A 164 -3.71 -27.15 -0.82
C THR A 164 -4.68 -26.00 -0.56
N PRO A 165 -5.15 -25.79 0.70
CA PRO A 165 -6.09 -24.73 1.02
C PRO A 165 -5.61 -23.34 0.58
N LEU A 166 -4.34 -22.98 0.84
CA LEU A 166 -3.79 -21.68 0.44
C LEU A 166 -3.79 -21.47 -1.08
N ARG A 167 -3.50 -22.53 -1.84
CA ARG A 167 -3.47 -22.48 -3.30
C ARG A 167 -4.89 -22.39 -3.89
N ALA A 168 -5.84 -23.08 -3.26
CA ALA A 168 -7.25 -22.98 -3.61
C ALA A 168 -7.81 -21.58 -3.31
N ILE A 169 -7.47 -21.00 -2.17
CA ILE A 169 -7.83 -19.61 -1.81
C ILE A 169 -7.28 -18.63 -2.84
N TYR A 170 -6.00 -18.77 -3.22
CA TYR A 170 -5.41 -17.94 -4.28
C TYR A 170 -6.10 -18.12 -5.64
N SER A 171 -6.46 -19.35 -6.00
CA SER A 171 -7.17 -19.65 -7.25
C SER A 171 -8.58 -19.05 -7.27
N VAL A 172 -9.32 -19.14 -6.17
CA VAL A 172 -10.63 -18.48 -6.02
C VAL A 172 -10.48 -16.97 -6.04
N PHE A 173 -9.46 -16.41 -5.39
CA PHE A 173 -9.16 -14.98 -5.47
C PHE A 173 -8.95 -14.53 -6.93
N ARG A 174 -8.16 -15.27 -7.73
CA ARG A 174 -7.99 -14.99 -9.17
C ARG A 174 -9.32 -15.00 -9.93
N ILE A 175 -10.16 -16.01 -9.71
CA ILE A 175 -11.49 -16.09 -10.33
C ILE A 175 -12.34 -14.86 -9.96
N CYS A 176 -12.34 -14.47 -8.68
CA CYS A 176 -13.07 -13.30 -8.20
C CYS A 176 -12.53 -11.97 -8.77
N THR A 177 -11.26 -11.89 -9.13
CA THR A 177 -10.72 -10.70 -9.84
C THR A 177 -11.13 -10.61 -11.31
N VAL A 178 -11.86 -11.61 -11.84
CA VAL A 178 -12.34 -11.68 -13.24
C VAL A 178 -11.20 -11.81 -14.27
N GLU A 179 -9.94 -11.82 -13.84
CA GLU A 179 -8.79 -12.01 -14.72
C GLU A 179 -8.47 -13.50 -14.89
N GLY A 180 -8.45 -13.98 -16.14
CA GLY A 180 -8.10 -15.38 -16.44
C GLY A 180 -9.05 -16.42 -15.81
N TRP A 181 -10.27 -16.03 -15.43
CA TRP A 181 -11.21 -16.88 -14.70
C TRP A 181 -11.61 -18.16 -15.45
N TYR A 182 -11.51 -18.15 -16.78
CA TYR A 182 -11.90 -19.26 -17.66
C TYR A 182 -10.85 -20.39 -17.72
N GLU A 183 -9.59 -20.12 -17.34
CA GLU A 183 -8.50 -21.10 -17.41
C GLU A 183 -8.77 -22.33 -16.53
N ILE A 184 -9.27 -22.09 -15.32
CA ILE A 184 -9.56 -23.14 -14.33
C ILE A 184 -10.73 -24.06 -14.75
N PRO A 185 -11.92 -23.55 -15.12
CA PRO A 185 -12.98 -24.42 -15.60
C PRO A 185 -12.64 -25.12 -16.91
N ASP A 186 -11.85 -24.50 -17.80
CA ASP A 186 -11.42 -25.15 -19.04
C ASP A 186 -10.41 -26.27 -18.80
N SER A 187 -9.46 -26.10 -17.89
CA SER A 187 -8.52 -27.17 -17.53
C SER A 187 -9.24 -28.38 -16.95
N ILE A 188 -10.24 -28.15 -16.08
CA ILE A 188 -11.08 -29.21 -15.50
C ILE A 188 -11.93 -29.88 -16.58
N ALA A 189 -12.47 -29.11 -17.52
CA ALA A 189 -13.30 -29.66 -18.59
C ALA A 189 -12.52 -30.52 -19.59
N ILE A 190 -11.25 -30.19 -19.87
CA ILE A 190 -10.38 -31.00 -20.72
C ILE A 190 -9.98 -32.31 -20.00
N ALA A 191 -9.81 -32.26 -18.68
CA ALA A 191 -9.40 -33.41 -17.87
C ALA A 191 -10.55 -34.39 -17.53
N THR A 192 -11.80 -34.06 -17.86
CA THR A 192 -12.99 -34.82 -17.42
C THR A 192 -13.98 -35.11 -18.55
N ASN A 193 -15.04 -35.86 -18.22
CA ASN A 193 -16.13 -36.15 -19.17
C ASN A 193 -16.84 -34.86 -19.60
N PRO A 194 -17.37 -34.77 -20.84
CA PRO A 194 -18.01 -33.57 -21.37
C PRO A 194 -19.14 -33.00 -20.49
N ILE A 195 -19.90 -33.88 -19.82
CA ILE A 195 -20.98 -33.50 -18.90
C ILE A 195 -20.41 -32.83 -17.65
N ILE A 196 -19.41 -33.46 -17.02
CA ILE A 196 -18.77 -32.94 -15.80
C ILE A 196 -18.07 -31.61 -16.12
N GLY A 197 -17.35 -31.53 -17.24
CA GLY A 197 -16.72 -30.29 -17.69
C GLY A 197 -17.72 -29.15 -17.90
N SER A 198 -18.89 -29.44 -18.48
CA SER A 198 -19.95 -28.44 -18.65
C SER A 198 -20.55 -27.97 -17.31
N ILE A 199 -20.74 -28.89 -16.36
CA ILE A 199 -21.19 -28.57 -15.01
C ILE A 199 -20.16 -27.72 -14.26
N SER A 200 -18.87 -28.06 -14.36
CA SER A 200 -17.78 -27.29 -13.76
C SER A 200 -17.73 -25.86 -14.32
N ARG A 201 -17.86 -25.69 -15.65
CA ARG A 201 -17.98 -24.35 -16.27
C ARG A 201 -19.15 -23.56 -15.70
N ALA A 202 -20.34 -24.17 -15.65
CA ALA A 202 -21.52 -23.50 -15.10
C ALA A 202 -21.34 -23.10 -13.63
N TYR A 203 -20.75 -23.99 -12.81
CA TYR A 203 -20.42 -23.71 -11.41
C TYR A 203 -19.47 -22.52 -11.24
N PHE A 204 -18.39 -22.47 -12.02
CA PHE A 204 -17.43 -21.36 -11.96
C PHE A 204 -18.01 -20.05 -12.51
N CYS A 205 -18.91 -20.10 -13.50
CA CYS A 205 -19.68 -18.92 -13.92
C CYS A 205 -20.53 -18.35 -12.78
N ILE A 206 -21.17 -19.20 -11.97
CA ILE A 206 -21.95 -18.75 -10.80
C ILE A 206 -21.02 -18.09 -9.77
N ILE A 207 -19.87 -18.71 -9.47
CA ILE A 207 -18.86 -18.09 -8.58
C ILE A 207 -18.41 -16.74 -9.12
N LEU A 208 -18.17 -16.62 -10.43
CA LEU A 208 -17.76 -15.38 -11.05
C LEU A 208 -18.82 -14.29 -10.88
N ILE A 209 -20.10 -14.61 -11.11
CA ILE A 209 -21.19 -13.63 -10.99
C ILE A 209 -21.30 -13.13 -9.55
N PHE A 210 -21.39 -14.05 -8.57
CA PHE A 210 -21.61 -13.67 -7.18
C PHE A 210 -20.35 -13.17 -6.47
N GLY A 211 -19.25 -13.90 -6.59
CA GLY A 211 -17.99 -13.59 -5.92
C GLY A 211 -17.18 -12.52 -6.65
N GLY A 212 -17.13 -12.59 -7.98
CA GLY A 212 -16.37 -11.64 -8.79
C GLY A 212 -17.13 -10.36 -9.07
N ILE A 213 -18.11 -10.42 -9.98
CA ILE A 213 -18.80 -9.23 -10.49
C ILE A 213 -19.58 -8.52 -9.38
N ILE A 214 -20.50 -9.21 -8.71
CA ILE A 214 -21.33 -8.62 -7.66
C ILE A 214 -20.48 -8.30 -6.43
N GLY A 215 -19.64 -9.24 -5.99
CA GLY A 215 -18.77 -9.06 -4.83
C GLY A 215 -17.84 -7.86 -4.95
N MET A 216 -17.09 -7.74 -6.06
CA MET A 216 -16.21 -6.59 -6.29
C MET A 216 -16.99 -5.29 -6.46
N SER A 217 -18.15 -5.32 -7.14
CA SER A 217 -19.01 -4.14 -7.28
C SER A 217 -19.51 -3.62 -5.93
N PHE A 218 -19.87 -4.54 -5.02
CA PHE A 218 -20.33 -4.21 -3.68
C PHE A 218 -19.23 -3.62 -2.78
N ILE A 219 -18.01 -4.17 -2.86
CA ILE A 219 -16.86 -3.61 -2.16
C ILE A 219 -16.56 -2.21 -2.68
N ASN A 220 -16.55 -2.04 -3.99
CA ASN A 220 -16.31 -0.75 -4.61
C ASN A 220 -17.38 0.27 -4.22
N SER A 221 -18.66 -0.09 -4.24
CA SER A 221 -19.74 0.83 -3.85
C SER A 221 -19.59 1.27 -2.39
N ILE A 222 -19.29 0.36 -1.47
CA ILE A 222 -19.10 0.71 -0.05
C ILE A 222 -17.88 1.58 0.17
N PHE A 223 -16.80 1.31 -0.57
CA PHE A 223 -15.61 2.14 -0.50
C PHE A 223 -15.86 3.56 -1.03
N VAL A 224 -16.64 3.68 -2.11
CA VAL A 224 -17.10 4.97 -2.65
C VAL A 224 -18.01 5.69 -1.65
N ASP A 225 -19.00 4.99 -1.08
CA ASP A 225 -19.91 5.57 -0.09
C ASP A 225 -19.15 6.09 1.15
N ALA A 226 -18.17 5.31 1.64
CA ALA A 226 -17.30 5.71 2.74
C ALA A 226 -16.46 6.96 2.41
N MET A 227 -16.03 7.12 1.16
CA MET A 227 -15.33 8.33 0.71
C MET A 227 -16.25 9.53 0.53
N VAL A 228 -17.50 9.33 0.09
CA VAL A 228 -18.48 10.41 -0.12
C VAL A 228 -19.06 10.90 1.22
N GLU A 229 -19.21 10.01 2.21
CA GLU A 229 -19.70 10.35 3.55
C GLU A 229 -18.87 11.48 4.19
N ASP A 230 -17.54 11.48 3.99
CA ASP A 230 -16.63 12.53 4.49
C ASP A 230 -16.97 13.91 3.91
N ASN A 231 -17.39 13.98 2.65
CA ASN A 231 -17.75 15.23 2.00
C ASN A 231 -19.13 15.74 2.47
N ASN A 232 -20.02 14.83 2.90
CA ASN A 232 -21.34 15.18 3.40
C ASN A 232 -21.33 15.67 4.85
N ASP A 233 -20.44 15.16 5.70
CA ASP A 233 -20.39 15.57 7.11
C ASP A 233 -19.96 17.03 7.28
N ASP A 234 -19.01 17.51 6.46
CA ASP A 234 -18.62 18.93 6.43
C ASP A 234 -19.80 19.81 5.96
N ILE A 235 -20.49 19.39 4.90
CA ILE A 235 -21.68 20.10 4.39
C ILE A 235 -22.80 20.16 5.45
N LYS A 236 -23.07 19.07 6.16
CA LYS A 236 -24.08 19.03 7.24
C LYS A 236 -23.74 19.99 8.36
N GLU A 237 -22.47 20.09 8.76
CA GLU A 237 -22.06 21.02 9.81
C GLU A 237 -22.18 22.48 9.35
N HIS A 238 -21.88 22.77 8.09
CA HIS A 238 -22.11 24.09 7.50
C HIS A 238 -23.60 24.45 7.44
N LEU A 239 -24.47 23.50 7.07
CA LEU A 239 -25.93 23.69 7.07
C LEU A 239 -26.45 23.95 8.49
N ARG A 240 -26.00 23.17 9.48
CA ARG A 240 -26.39 23.35 10.89
C ARG A 240 -26.02 24.74 11.42
N LYS A 241 -24.83 25.24 11.08
CA LYS A 241 -24.41 26.61 11.42
C LYS A 241 -25.25 27.70 10.73
N ILE A 242 -25.75 27.43 9.53
CA ILE A 242 -26.65 28.36 8.83
C ILE A 242 -28.02 28.36 9.50
N GLU A 243 -28.58 27.19 9.83
CA GLU A 243 -29.85 27.07 10.57
C GLU A 243 -29.77 27.80 11.92
N GLU A 244 -28.73 27.55 12.71
CA GLU A 244 -28.52 28.24 14.00
C GLU A 244 -28.48 29.78 13.84
N LYS A 245 -27.87 30.29 12.75
CA LYS A 245 -27.85 31.73 12.46
C LYS A 245 -29.21 32.27 12.03
N ILE A 246 -29.96 31.51 11.24
CA ILE A 246 -31.32 31.89 10.81
C ILE A 246 -32.24 31.96 12.03
N ASP A 247 -32.18 30.98 12.93
CA ASP A 247 -32.97 30.95 14.16
C ASP A 247 -32.62 32.09 15.11
N ALA A 248 -31.33 32.43 15.22
CA ALA A 248 -30.86 33.59 15.99
C ALA A 248 -31.41 34.92 15.43
N ILE A 249 -31.47 35.08 14.11
CA ILE A 249 -32.03 36.29 13.46
C ILE A 249 -33.55 36.32 13.62
N ALA A 250 -34.23 35.19 13.43
CA ALA A 250 -35.67 35.08 13.57
C ALA A 250 -36.13 35.39 15.01
N SER A 251 -35.38 34.91 16.01
CA SER A 251 -35.64 35.22 17.42
C SER A 251 -35.38 36.67 17.79
N GLN A 252 -34.31 37.31 17.27
CA GLN A 252 -34.08 38.75 17.44
C GLN A 252 -35.21 39.60 16.85
N ARG A 253 -35.70 39.24 15.66
CA ARG A 253 -36.80 39.95 15.00
C ARG A 253 -38.15 39.80 15.73
N ASN A 254 -38.36 38.71 16.45
CA ASN A 254 -39.59 38.50 17.24
C ASN A 254 -39.54 39.19 18.62
N MET A 255 -38.39 39.77 19.02
CA MET A 255 -38.22 40.51 20.28
C MET A 255 -38.29 42.03 20.11
N GLU A 256 -38.32 42.55 18.88
CA GLU A 256 -38.63 43.94 18.52
C GLU A 256 -40.12 44.11 18.18
#